data_AF-A0A535U9P3-F1
#
_entry.id   AF-A0A535U9P3-F1
#
_cell.length_a   1.000
_cell.length_b   1.000
_cell.length_c   1.000
_cell.angle_alpha   90.00
_cell.angle_beta   90.00
_cell.angle_gamma   90.00
#
_symmetry.space_group_name_H-M   'P 1'
#
loop_
_entity.id
_entity.type
_entity.pdbx_description
1 polymer ?
#
loop_
_entity_poly.entity_id
_entity_poly.type
_entity_poly.pdbx_seq_one_letter_code
_entity_poly.pdbx_strand_id
1 'polypeptide(L)'
;MRFSVFPKTYEVEISLPPSNPHLFISPRSLSVILPAYNEEALIGQTLCTVMAALSSWMHDFEVIVVNDGSKDRTADIVAHLAAYDRRIRLVNHPVNQGYGAALVTG
;
A
#
# COMPACT_ATOMS: atom_id res chain seq x y z
N MET A 1 -28.13 17.05 -41.63
CA MET A 1 -26.87 16.31 -41.48
C MET A 1 -26.42 16.47 -40.03
N ARG A 2 -26.57 15.42 -39.20
CA ARG A 2 -26.31 15.45 -37.76
C ARG A 2 -25.41 14.26 -37.46
N PHE A 3 -24.14 14.50 -37.13
CA PHE A 3 -23.22 13.45 -36.71
C PHE A 3 -23.52 13.12 -35.25
N SER A 4 -23.95 11.89 -34.99
CA SER A 4 -24.04 11.33 -33.65
C SER A 4 -22.90 10.32 -33.52
N VAL A 5 -21.91 10.65 -32.70
CA VAL A 5 -20.81 9.76 -32.36
C VAL A 5 -21.02 9.35 -30.90
N PHE A 6 -21.66 8.20 -30.69
CA PHE A 6 -21.70 7.53 -29.39
C PHE A 6 -20.40 6.72 -29.22
N PRO A 7 -19.73 6.73 -28.05
CA PRO A 7 -18.62 5.81 -27.80
C PRO A 7 -19.15 4.38 -27.68
N LYS A 8 -18.45 3.43 -28.31
CA LYS A 8 -18.74 1.98 -28.22
C LYS A 8 -18.62 1.51 -26.77
N THR A 9 -19.67 0.91 -26.24
CA THR A 9 -19.59 0.09 -25.03
C THR A 9 -18.92 -1.23 -25.40
N TYR A 10 -17.78 -1.53 -24.78
CA TYR A 10 -17.13 -2.84 -24.88
C TYR A 10 -17.63 -3.69 -23.71
N GLU A 11 -18.44 -4.70 -23.97
CA GLU A 11 -18.71 -5.73 -22.98
C GLU A 11 -17.57 -6.76 -23.05
N VAL A 12 -16.81 -6.87 -21.96
CA VAL A 12 -15.81 -7.91 -21.77
C VAL A 12 -16.48 -9.00 -20.94
N GLU A 13 -16.86 -10.11 -21.57
CA GLU A 13 -17.28 -11.31 -20.86
C GLU A 13 -16.03 -11.96 -20.22
N ILE A 14 -15.84 -11.74 -18.93
CA ILE A 14 -14.79 -12.41 -18.16
C ILE A 14 -15.36 -13.77 -17.73
N SER A 15 -14.95 -14.86 -18.37
CA SER A 15 -15.27 -16.20 -17.85
C SER A 15 -14.52 -16.40 -16.53
N LEU A 16 -15.24 -16.46 -15.42
CA LEU A 16 -14.64 -16.71 -14.11
C LEU A 16 -14.18 -18.18 -14.01
N PRO A 17 -12.95 -18.46 -13.53
CA PRO A 17 -12.54 -19.82 -13.23
C PRO A 17 -13.41 -20.41 -12.10
N PRO A 18 -13.54 -21.75 -12.01
CA PRO A 18 -14.37 -22.39 -10.99
C PRO A 18 -13.93 -21.97 -9.60
N SER A 19 -14.89 -21.55 -8.79
CA SER A 19 -14.70 -21.05 -7.43
C SER A 19 -14.05 -22.12 -6.55
N ASN A 20 -12.79 -21.90 -6.20
CA ASN A 20 -12.14 -22.64 -5.12
C ASN A 20 -12.64 -22.05 -3.79
N PRO A 21 -13.40 -22.80 -2.95
CA PRO A 21 -14.04 -22.27 -1.75
C PRO A 21 -13.05 -21.84 -0.64
N HIS A 22 -11.75 -22.04 -0.84
CA HIS A 22 -10.68 -21.63 0.09
C HIS A 22 -9.93 -20.35 -0.32
N LEU A 23 -10.29 -19.72 -1.44
CA LEU A 23 -9.67 -18.48 -1.91
C LEU A 23 -10.77 -17.46 -2.22
N PHE A 24 -11.27 -16.81 -1.18
CA PHE A 24 -11.89 -15.49 -1.35
C PHE A 24 -10.78 -14.51 -1.71
N ILE A 25 -10.34 -14.53 -2.97
CA ILE A 25 -9.58 -13.41 -3.53
C ILE A 25 -10.61 -12.29 -3.58
N SER A 26 -10.56 -11.38 -2.61
CA SER A 26 -11.22 -10.10 -2.76
C SER A 26 -10.67 -9.53 -4.07
N PRO A 27 -11.50 -9.24 -5.09
CA PRO A 27 -11.00 -8.97 -6.45
C PRO A 27 -10.12 -7.72 -6.55
N ARG A 28 -9.95 -7.00 -5.43
CA ARG A 28 -9.10 -5.82 -5.27
C ARG A 28 -8.46 -5.86 -3.88
N SER A 29 -7.17 -6.11 -3.83
CA SER A 29 -6.30 -5.80 -2.69
C SER A 29 -5.41 -4.60 -3.04
N LEU A 30 -4.94 -3.87 -2.02
CA LEU A 30 -4.05 -2.72 -2.21
C LEU A 30 -2.82 -2.83 -1.31
N SER A 31 -1.63 -2.72 -1.90
CA SER A 31 -0.38 -2.51 -1.16
C SER A 31 0.07 -1.07 -1.35
N VAL A 32 0.27 -0.34 -0.26
CA VAL A 32 0.79 1.03 -0.27
C VAL A 32 2.24 1.04 0.20
N ILE A 33 3.15 1.49 -0.65
CA ILE A 33 4.57 1.60 -0.33
C ILE A 33 4.86 3.00 0.19
N LEU A 34 5.52 3.09 1.33
CA LEU A 34 5.87 4.33 2.03
C LEU A 34 7.39 4.36 2.26
N PRO A 35 8.18 4.91 1.32
CA PRO A 35 9.59 5.19 1.56
C PRO A 35 9.74 6.18 2.71
N ALA A 36 10.66 5.91 3.64
CA ALA A 36 10.91 6.79 4.78
C ALA A 36 12.43 6.92 5.04
N TYR A 37 12.90 8.15 5.22
CA TYR A 37 14.27 8.43 5.64
C TYR A 37 14.31 9.66 6.55
N ASN A 38 14.65 9.45 7.83
CA ASN A 38 14.67 10.46 8.88
C ASN A 38 13.32 11.22 9.02
N GLU A 39 12.23 10.47 9.15
CA GLU A 39 10.85 10.95 9.22
C GLU A 39 10.25 10.84 10.63
N GLU A 40 11.06 10.80 11.71
CA GLU A 40 10.52 10.54 13.07
C GLU A 40 9.43 11.51 13.51
N ALA A 41 9.47 12.75 12.99
CA ALA A 41 8.50 13.79 13.30
C ALA A 41 7.12 13.57 12.65
N LEU A 42 7.06 12.84 11.53
CA LEU A 42 5.87 12.76 10.67
C LEU A 42 5.37 11.33 10.45
N ILE A 43 6.25 10.33 10.46
CA ILE A 43 5.92 8.96 10.03
C ILE A 43 4.71 8.37 10.77
N GLY A 44 4.58 8.64 12.07
CA GLY A 44 3.45 8.20 12.87
C GLY A 44 2.13 8.81 12.40
N GLN A 45 2.09 10.13 12.17
CA GLN A 45 0.89 10.82 11.69
C GLN A 45 0.52 10.37 10.27
N THR A 46 1.52 10.22 9.40
CA THR A 46 1.34 9.74 8.03
C THR A 46 0.72 8.35 8.02
N LEU A 47 1.25 7.41 8.81
CA LEU A 47 0.69 6.07 8.94
C LEU A 47 -0.75 6.11 9.47
N CYS A 48 -1.03 6.83 10.56
CA CYS A 48 -2.38 6.94 11.08
C CYS A 48 -3.37 7.46 10.03
N THR A 49 -2.96 8.46 9.25
CA THR A 49 -3.80 9.05 8.19
C THR A 49 -4.07 8.07 7.05
N VAL A 50 -3.03 7.38 6.56
CA VAL A 50 -3.15 6.36 5.51
C VAL A 50 -4.03 5.21 5.98
N MET A 51 -3.78 4.69 7.19
CA MET A 51 -4.54 3.58 7.76
C MET A 51 -6.02 3.93 7.94
N ALA A 52 -6.35 5.14 8.40
CA ALA A 52 -7.71 5.61 8.55
C ALA A 52 -8.42 5.73 7.20
N ALA A 53 -7.76 6.33 6.19
CA ALA A 53 -8.31 6.47 4.85
C ALA A 53 -8.58 5.10 4.21
N LEU A 54 -7.60 4.20 4.23
CA LEU A 54 -7.73 2.87 3.63
C LEU A 54 -8.79 2.01 4.35
N SER A 55 -8.83 2.06 5.68
CA SER A 55 -9.83 1.30 6.47
C SER A 55 -11.27 1.72 6.18
N SER A 56 -11.49 2.97 5.75
CA SER A 56 -12.81 3.45 5.32
C SER A 56 -13.21 3.02 3.91
N TRP A 57 -12.22 2.62 3.10
CA TRP A 57 -12.41 2.33 1.68
C TRP A 57 -12.42 0.83 1.36
N MET A 58 -11.54 0.05 2.00
CA MET A 58 -11.48 -1.40 1.83
C MET A 58 -10.91 -2.12 3.06
N HIS A 59 -11.20 -3.41 3.14
CA HIS A 59 -10.70 -4.27 4.23
C HIS A 59 -9.36 -4.95 3.91
N ASP A 60 -9.08 -5.21 2.64
CA ASP A 60 -7.93 -5.99 2.18
C ASP A 60 -6.81 -5.09 1.64
N PHE A 61 -5.97 -4.60 2.54
CA PHE A 61 -4.83 -3.77 2.19
C PHE A 61 -3.65 -3.96 3.16
N GLU A 62 -2.46 -3.59 2.71
CA GLU A 62 -1.26 -3.46 3.53
C GLU A 62 -0.57 -2.10 3.28
N VAL A 63 0.19 -1.65 4.26
CA VAL A 63 1.09 -0.50 4.15
C VAL A 63 2.50 -0.98 4.46
N ILE A 64 3.37 -0.91 3.46
CA ILE A 64 4.77 -1.34 3.54
C ILE A 64 5.61 -0.08 3.68
N VAL A 65 6.16 0.14 4.87
CA VAL A 65 7.12 1.22 5.10
C VAL A 65 8.51 0.70 4.83
N VAL A 66 9.20 1.33 3.87
CA VAL A 66 10.59 1.02 3.57
C VAL A 66 11.45 2.10 4.21
N ASN A 67 11.99 1.78 5.38
CA ASN A 67 12.96 2.62 6.07
C ASN A 67 14.32 2.54 5.36
N ASP A 68 14.69 3.61 4.69
CA ASP A 68 15.89 3.70 3.85
C ASP A 68 17.12 4.13 4.68
N GLY A 69 17.45 3.36 5.72
CA GLY A 69 18.63 3.59 6.54
C GLY A 69 18.58 4.85 7.39
N SER A 70 17.42 5.19 7.97
CA SER A 70 17.28 6.33 8.90
C SER A 70 18.21 6.20 10.11
N LYS A 71 18.60 7.36 10.65
CA LYS A 71 19.45 7.47 11.86
C LYS A 71 18.69 7.98 13.08
N ASP A 72 17.42 8.34 12.90
CA ASP A 72 16.50 8.76 13.95
C ASP A 72 15.57 7.60 14.36
N ARG A 73 14.49 7.92 15.07
CA ARG A 73 13.54 6.90 15.56
C ARG A 73 12.49 6.47 14.53
N THR A 74 12.66 6.77 13.24
CA THR A 74 11.68 6.41 12.20
C THR A 74 11.32 4.93 12.23
N ALA A 75 12.32 4.04 12.26
CA ALA A 75 12.10 2.60 12.30
C ALA A 75 11.39 2.13 13.57
N ASP A 76 11.78 2.67 14.72
CA ASP A 76 11.20 2.33 16.02
C ASP A 76 9.71 2.70 16.10
N ILE A 77 9.36 3.88 15.60
CA ILE A 77 7.97 4.36 15.54
C ILE A 77 7.13 3.43 14.67
N VAL A 78 7.63 3.04 13.50
CA VAL A 78 6.91 2.14 12.59
C VAL A 78 6.79 0.74 13.18
N ALA A 79 7.87 0.21 13.77
CA ALA A 79 7.86 -1.10 14.42
C ALA A 79 6.85 -1.16 15.57
N HIS A 80 6.76 -0.08 16.36
CA HIS A 80 5.76 0.05 17.41
C HIS A 80 4.34 -0.03 16.83
N LEU A 81 4.03 0.72 15.77
CA LEU A 81 2.71 0.69 15.13
C LEU A 81 2.38 -0.67 14.49
N ALA A 82 3.36 -1.31 13.85
CA ALA A 82 3.21 -2.64 13.25
C ALA A 82 2.92 -3.75 14.29
N ALA A 83 3.32 -3.56 15.55
CA ALA A 83 2.96 -4.47 16.63
C ALA A 83 1.46 -4.45 16.96
N TYR A 84 0.77 -3.33 16.71
CA TYR A 84 -0.68 -3.19 16.97
C TYR A 84 -1.54 -3.48 15.74
N ASP A 85 -1.02 -3.25 14.53
CA ASP A 85 -1.76 -3.49 13.30
C ASP A 85 -0.92 -4.28 12.29
N ARG A 86 -1.34 -5.53 12.05
CA ARG A 86 -0.65 -6.47 11.14
C ARG A 86 -0.65 -6.05 9.68
N ARG A 87 -1.46 -5.05 9.31
CA ARG A 87 -1.47 -4.48 7.96
C ARG A 87 -0.28 -3.55 7.72
N ILE A 88 0.45 -3.15 8.76
CA ILE A 88 1.67 -2.35 8.65
C ILE A 88 2.88 -3.28 8.65
N ARG A 89 3.72 -3.16 7.61
CA ARG A 89 4.95 -3.94 7.45
C ARG A 89 6.14 -3.00 7.35
N LEU A 90 7.17 -3.23 8.17
CA LEU A 90 8.43 -2.49 8.12
C LEU A 90 9.49 -3.29 7.36
N VAL A 91 10.12 -2.66 6.37
CA VAL A 91 11.32 -3.16 5.68
C VAL A 91 12.45 -2.17 5.93
N ASN A 92 13.63 -2.66 6.30
CA ASN A 92 14.79 -1.82 6.62
C ASN A 92 15.91 -2.02 5.61
N HIS A 93 16.43 -0.94 5.06
CA HIS A 93 17.73 -0.93 4.40
C HIS A 93 18.85 -0.71 5.43
N PRO A 94 20.00 -1.37 5.28
CA PRO A 94 21.13 -1.22 6.20
C PRO A 94 21.78 0.17 6.12
N VAL A 95 21.71 0.81 4.95
CA VAL A 95 22.18 2.17 4.67
C VAL A 95 21.19 2.83 3.71
N ASN A 96 21.16 4.16 3.65
CA ASN A 96 20.37 4.89 2.67
C ASN A 96 20.80 4.53 1.25
N GLN A 97 19.87 4.01 0.45
CA GLN A 97 20.04 3.62 -0.95
C GLN A 97 19.33 4.58 -1.91
N GLY A 98 18.63 5.57 -1.38
CA GLY A 98 17.85 6.55 -2.12
C GLY A 98 16.40 6.13 -2.34
N TYR A 99 15.56 7.14 -2.56
CA TYR A 99 14.11 6.99 -2.71
C TYR A 99 13.68 5.94 -3.74
N GLY A 100 14.36 5.90 -4.89
CA GLY A 100 14.05 4.94 -5.96
C GLY A 100 14.30 3.49 -5.54
N ALA A 101 15.38 3.23 -4.81
CA ALA A 101 15.66 1.90 -4.28
C ALA A 101 14.60 1.49 -3.24
N ALA A 102 14.18 2.42 -2.38
CA ALA A 102 13.11 2.16 -1.41
C ALA A 102 11.77 1.81 -2.07
N LEU A 103 11.42 2.44 -3.19
CA LEU A 103 10.23 2.08 -3.97
C LEU A 103 10.32 0.70 -4.64
N VAL A 104 11.51 0.29 -5.09
CA VAL A 104 11.72 -1.04 -5.71
C VAL A 104 11.65 -2.16 -4.68
N THR A 105 12.05 -1.89 -3.44
CA THR A 105 12.02 -2.87 -2.35
C THR A 105 10.61 -3.14 -1.82
N GLY A 106 9.77 -2.11 -1.78
CA GLY A 106 8.38 -2.21 -1.29
C GLY A 106 7.49 -3.00 -2.24
#